data_AF-A0A6P0DUH4-F1
#
_entry.id   AF-A0A6P0DUH4-F1
#
_cell.length_a   1.000
_cell.length_b   1.000
_cell.length_c   1.000
_cell.angle_alpha   90.00
_cell.angle_beta   90.00
_cell.angle_gamma   90.00
#
_symmetry.space_group_name_H-M   'P 1'
#
loop_
_entity.id
_entity.type
_entity.pdbx_description
1 polymer ?
#
loop_
_entity_poly.entity_id
_entity_poly.type
_entity_poly.pdbx_seq_one_letter_code
_entity_poly.pdbx_strand_id
1 'polypeptide(L)'
;DGVPTLRRALAMLSEQAARTPKGQWVKVIGGWSPYQFEENRFPTLDELRSAVPDRPMIVQYAYNQAFLNKQAMEALGVGTDRFPKVPDTEFEKDSHGNPTGVVHGYTWLFLALERMVPQPTFDEQVSSLIYSIHGLNRFGVTSIVDNGGRWPYPKAQARVDVLARDNRLNVRMPFVDLQLGDGGPVNMVDLEIEAITKTAPMSPGQNLHPTLAHGHEYRGAGEVLSGEVHDHENFDRPAVIIEPEKMRRFVEQDVLKLVERHIPFRMHVSYNENISPFLDALEKVNETTPLDGLKWSLEHAETISPQNIARVKKLGGGIALDA
;
A
#
# COMPACT_ATOMS: atom_id res chain seq x y z
N ASP A 1 -1.91 17.03 -7.52
CA ASP A 1 -2.99 18.02 -7.74
C ASP A 1 -2.64 19.03 -8.81
N GLY A 2 -3.67 19.59 -9.45
CA GLY A 2 -3.51 20.74 -10.35
C GLY A 2 -2.86 20.42 -11.69
N VAL A 3 -2.96 19.18 -12.18
CA VAL A 3 -2.47 18.75 -13.51
C VAL A 3 -3.66 18.33 -14.36
N PRO A 4 -4.44 19.29 -14.91
CA PRO A 4 -5.71 18.99 -15.57
C PRO A 4 -5.57 18.50 -17.01
N THR A 5 -4.36 18.46 -17.58
CA THR A 5 -4.15 18.04 -18.97
C THR A 5 -3.02 17.02 -19.05
N LEU A 6 -3.19 16.04 -19.94
CA LEU A 6 -2.16 15.08 -20.25
C LEU A 6 -0.94 15.78 -20.86
N ARG A 7 -1.14 16.81 -21.67
CA ARG A 7 -0.05 17.65 -22.18
C ARG A 7 0.83 18.20 -21.04
N ARG A 8 0.23 18.72 -19.97
CA ARG A 8 1.00 19.24 -18.82
C ARG A 8 1.71 18.11 -18.08
N ALA A 9 1.05 16.97 -17.89
CA ALA A 9 1.66 15.80 -17.25
C ALA A 9 2.91 15.32 -18.02
N LEU A 10 2.83 15.22 -19.36
CA LEU A 10 3.95 14.85 -20.22
C LEU A 10 5.10 15.87 -20.18
N ALA A 11 4.78 17.17 -20.12
CA ALA A 11 5.79 18.21 -19.94
C ALA A 11 6.52 18.07 -18.60
N MET A 12 5.80 17.85 -17.50
CA MET A 12 6.39 17.60 -16.19
C MET A 12 7.26 16.34 -16.18
N LEU A 13 6.82 15.28 -16.85
CA LEU A 13 7.59 14.05 -17.02
C LEU A 13 8.90 14.29 -17.78
N SER A 14 8.85 15.07 -18.86
CA SER A 14 10.04 15.44 -19.65
C SER A 14 11.00 16.33 -18.86
N GLU A 15 10.49 17.31 -18.11
CA GLU A 15 11.29 18.14 -17.19
C GLU A 15 11.98 17.32 -16.10
N GLN A 16 11.31 16.27 -15.59
CA GLN A 16 11.88 15.35 -14.62
C GLN A 16 12.95 14.46 -15.27
N ALA A 17 12.66 13.89 -16.45
CA ALA A 17 13.62 13.08 -17.19
C ALA A 17 14.92 13.83 -17.51
N ALA A 18 14.82 15.11 -17.87
CA ALA A 18 15.99 15.96 -18.13
C ALA A 18 16.89 16.17 -16.90
N ARG A 19 16.30 16.16 -15.70
CA ARG A 19 17.02 16.36 -14.41
C ARG A 19 17.47 15.06 -13.75
N THR A 20 16.89 13.93 -14.11
CA THR A 20 17.30 12.61 -13.61
C THR A 20 18.72 12.29 -14.13
N PRO A 21 19.68 11.88 -13.30
CA PRO A 21 21.01 11.48 -13.77
C PRO A 21 20.97 10.25 -14.70
N LYS A 22 21.99 10.07 -15.55
CA LYS A 22 22.14 8.83 -16.33
C LYS A 22 22.25 7.62 -15.40
N GLY A 23 21.59 6.52 -15.75
CA GLY A 23 21.54 5.31 -14.93
C GLY A 23 20.49 5.34 -13.81
N GLN A 24 19.83 6.47 -13.58
CA GLN A 24 18.70 6.59 -12.67
C GLN A 24 17.36 6.44 -13.41
N TRP A 25 16.33 6.06 -12.67
CA TRP A 25 14.99 5.83 -13.21
C TRP A 25 14.13 7.09 -13.18
N VAL A 26 13.26 7.22 -14.18
CA VAL A 26 12.14 8.17 -14.14
C VAL A 26 10.91 7.39 -13.68
N LYS A 27 10.45 7.68 -12.46
CA LYS A 27 9.34 6.96 -11.83
C LYS A 27 8.16 7.88 -11.58
N VAL A 28 6.96 7.42 -11.94
CA VAL A 28 5.69 7.96 -11.48
C VAL A 28 4.91 6.79 -10.88
N ILE A 29 4.77 6.76 -9.55
CA ILE A 29 4.17 5.64 -8.81
C ILE A 29 2.82 6.08 -8.25
N GLY A 30 1.77 6.03 -9.07
CA GLY A 30 0.43 6.45 -8.68
C GLY A 30 0.26 7.98 -8.51
N GLY A 31 -0.83 8.38 -7.84
CA GLY A 31 -1.16 9.80 -7.59
C GLY A 31 -1.70 10.56 -8.81
N TRP A 32 -2.17 9.83 -9.82
CA TRP A 32 -2.77 10.39 -11.03
C TRP A 32 -3.84 9.43 -11.56
N SER A 33 -4.79 9.97 -12.31
CA SER A 33 -5.84 9.22 -13.02
C SER A 33 -5.97 9.76 -14.45
N PRO A 34 -6.26 8.92 -15.47
CA PRO A 34 -6.58 9.39 -16.82
C PRO A 34 -7.83 10.28 -16.83
N TYR A 35 -8.74 10.10 -15.87
CA TYR A 35 -10.00 10.83 -15.75
C TYR A 35 -9.83 12.26 -15.22
N GLN A 36 -8.65 12.59 -14.67
CA GLN A 36 -8.35 13.97 -14.25
C GLN A 36 -7.97 14.87 -15.44
N PHE A 37 -7.63 14.26 -16.58
CA PHE A 37 -7.15 14.97 -17.77
C PHE A 37 -8.34 15.39 -18.65
N GLU A 38 -8.27 16.60 -19.22
CA GLU A 38 -9.20 17.07 -20.24
C GLU A 38 -9.31 16.09 -21.42
N GLU A 39 -8.21 15.42 -21.78
CA GLU A 39 -8.16 14.42 -22.84
C GLU A 39 -8.87 13.11 -22.48
N ASN A 40 -9.16 12.87 -21.20
CA ASN A 40 -9.88 11.71 -20.66
C ASN A 40 -9.37 10.36 -21.18
N ARG A 41 -8.04 10.19 -21.19
CA ARG A 41 -7.37 8.98 -21.67
C ARG A 41 -6.03 8.78 -20.98
N PHE A 42 -5.54 7.55 -21.08
CA PHE A 42 -4.15 7.24 -20.75
C PHE A 42 -3.17 7.91 -21.72
N PRO A 43 -1.93 8.20 -21.28
CA PRO A 43 -0.83 8.46 -22.21
C PRO A 43 -0.60 7.27 -23.13
N THR A 44 -0.18 7.53 -24.38
CA THR A 44 0.34 6.46 -25.23
C THR A 44 1.80 6.17 -24.89
N LEU A 45 2.26 4.95 -25.20
CA LEU A 45 3.67 4.61 -25.02
C LEU A 45 4.60 5.50 -25.84
N ASP A 46 4.20 5.97 -27.02
CA ASP A 46 5.02 6.84 -27.85
C ASP A 46 5.14 8.25 -27.25
N GLU A 47 4.07 8.77 -26.65
CA GLU A 47 4.12 10.02 -25.88
C GLU A 47 5.07 9.91 -24.68
N LEU A 48 4.98 8.81 -23.94
CA LEU A 48 5.85 8.55 -22.79
C LEU A 48 7.32 8.36 -23.20
N ARG A 49 7.59 7.61 -24.26
CA ARG A 49 8.94 7.41 -24.81
C ARG A 49 9.54 8.70 -25.34
N SER A 50 8.71 9.57 -25.92
CA SER A 50 9.16 10.91 -26.34
C SER A 50 9.52 11.79 -25.14
N ALA A 51 8.76 11.69 -24.04
CA ALA A 51 9.05 12.40 -22.80
C ALA A 51 10.30 11.84 -22.08
N VAL A 52 10.54 10.53 -22.16
CA VAL A 52 11.66 9.83 -21.50
C VAL A 52 12.44 8.97 -22.51
N PRO A 53 13.29 9.58 -23.36
CA PRO A 53 13.91 8.89 -24.49
C PRO A 53 15.09 7.98 -24.12
N ASP A 54 15.81 8.28 -23.04
CA ASP A 54 17.16 7.76 -22.76
C ASP A 54 17.36 7.28 -21.30
N ARG A 55 16.27 7.12 -20.54
CA ARG A 55 16.28 6.58 -19.17
C ARG A 55 15.22 5.50 -18.99
N PRO A 56 15.43 4.47 -18.14
CA PRO A 56 14.38 3.54 -17.80
C PRO A 56 13.23 4.26 -17.11
N MET A 57 12.01 4.00 -17.58
CA MET A 57 10.79 4.68 -17.15
C MET A 57 9.73 3.68 -16.70
N ILE A 58 9.15 3.96 -15.55
CA ILE A 58 7.90 3.35 -15.08
C ILE A 58 6.90 4.45 -14.76
N VAL A 59 5.74 4.40 -15.42
CA VAL A 59 4.57 5.24 -15.08
C VAL A 59 3.46 4.28 -14.68
N GLN A 60 3.10 4.27 -13.40
CA GLN A 60 2.11 3.38 -12.82
C GLN A 60 0.80 4.13 -12.57
N TYR A 61 -0.30 3.56 -13.03
CA TYR A 61 -1.67 3.96 -12.72
C TYR A 61 -2.26 3.00 -11.69
N ALA A 62 -2.50 3.52 -10.48
CA ALA A 62 -3.02 2.77 -9.33
C ALA A 62 -2.28 1.42 -9.14
N TYR A 63 -2.95 0.41 -8.59
CA TYR A 63 -2.47 -0.97 -8.56
C TYR A 63 -3.07 -1.79 -9.71
N ASN A 64 -3.28 -1.15 -10.87
CA ASN A 64 -4.05 -1.71 -11.98
C ASN A 64 -3.14 -1.94 -13.21
N GLN A 65 -2.32 -0.94 -13.54
CA GLN A 65 -1.53 -0.94 -14.77
C GLN A 65 -0.24 -0.12 -14.64
N ALA A 66 0.82 -0.51 -15.35
CA ALA A 66 2.01 0.31 -15.55
C ALA A 66 2.45 0.36 -17.02
N PHE A 67 3.10 1.46 -17.36
CA PHE A 67 3.71 1.73 -18.66
C PHE A 67 5.23 1.73 -18.51
N LEU A 68 5.86 0.83 -19.24
CA LEU A 68 7.31 0.60 -19.25
C LEU A 68 7.84 0.97 -20.63
N ASN A 69 8.89 1.79 -20.68
CA ASN A 69 9.65 1.96 -21.91
C ASN A 69 10.60 0.77 -22.14
N LYS A 70 11.24 0.73 -23.31
CA LYS A 70 12.14 -0.38 -23.68
C LYS A 70 13.24 -0.64 -22.64
N GLN A 71 13.86 0.42 -22.12
CA GLN A 71 14.94 0.32 -21.15
C GLN A 71 14.46 -0.23 -19.80
N ALA A 72 13.26 0.15 -19.37
CA ALA A 72 12.64 -0.43 -18.18
C ALA A 72 12.28 -1.91 -18.37
N MET A 73 11.72 -2.27 -19.53
CA MET A 73 11.42 -3.67 -19.86
C MET A 73 12.68 -4.53 -19.82
N GLU A 74 13.78 -4.06 -20.41
CA GLU A 74 15.08 -4.74 -20.39
C GLU A 74 15.63 -4.87 -18.97
N ALA A 75 15.56 -3.81 -18.16
CA ALA A 75 16.05 -3.81 -16.78
C ALA A 75 15.23 -4.76 -15.87
N LEU A 76 13.91 -4.80 -16.04
CA LEU A 76 13.00 -5.68 -15.30
C LEU A 76 12.98 -7.12 -15.87
N GLY A 77 13.58 -7.34 -17.04
CA GLY A 77 13.62 -8.64 -17.69
C GLY A 77 12.28 -9.11 -18.23
N VAL A 78 11.41 -8.18 -18.67
CA VAL A 78 10.12 -8.50 -19.30
C VAL A 78 10.31 -9.52 -20.43
N GLY A 79 9.51 -10.58 -20.43
CA GLY A 79 9.63 -11.69 -21.39
C GLY A 79 10.75 -12.69 -21.10
N THR A 80 11.40 -12.61 -19.93
CA THR A 80 12.45 -13.56 -19.49
C THR A 80 12.14 -14.12 -18.11
N ASP A 81 12.85 -15.17 -17.69
CA ASP A 81 12.74 -15.75 -16.33
C ASP A 81 13.16 -14.80 -15.20
N ARG A 82 13.79 -13.65 -15.51
CA ARG A 82 14.13 -12.64 -14.50
C ARG A 82 12.93 -11.80 -14.07
N PHE A 83 11.88 -11.73 -14.88
CA PHE A 83 10.67 -11.00 -14.51
C PHE A 83 9.96 -11.74 -13.36
N PRO A 84 9.44 -11.03 -12.35
CA PRO A 84 8.85 -11.67 -11.17
C PRO A 84 7.62 -12.46 -11.58
N LYS A 85 7.56 -13.72 -11.13
CA LYS A 85 6.44 -14.64 -11.41
C LYS A 85 5.28 -14.37 -10.44
N VAL A 86 4.62 -13.23 -10.62
CA VAL A 86 3.44 -12.84 -9.85
C VAL A 86 2.17 -13.31 -10.59
N PRO A 87 1.22 -13.97 -9.91
CA PRO A 87 -0.07 -14.32 -10.48
C PRO A 87 -0.77 -13.11 -11.13
N ASP A 88 -1.62 -13.39 -12.13
CA ASP A 88 -2.46 -12.38 -12.79
C ASP A 88 -1.71 -11.22 -13.47
N THR A 89 -0.41 -11.42 -13.73
CA THR A 89 0.40 -10.50 -14.53
C THR A 89 0.10 -10.70 -16.02
N GLU A 90 -0.35 -9.65 -16.68
CA GLU A 90 -0.68 -9.66 -18.10
C GLU A 90 0.11 -8.60 -18.85
N PHE A 91 0.88 -9.01 -19.86
CA PHE A 91 1.53 -8.08 -20.77
C PHE A 91 0.65 -7.84 -21.99
N GLU A 92 0.39 -6.57 -22.29
CA GLU A 92 -0.18 -6.18 -23.57
C GLU A 92 0.82 -6.54 -24.68
N LYS A 93 0.32 -7.14 -25.76
CA LYS A 93 1.12 -7.59 -26.90
C LYS A 93 0.72 -6.89 -28.18
N ASP A 94 1.70 -6.60 -29.02
CA ASP A 94 1.48 -6.09 -30.38
C ASP A 94 0.95 -7.19 -31.32
N SER A 95 0.69 -6.82 -32.58
CA SER A 95 0.22 -7.75 -33.62
C SER A 95 1.20 -8.89 -33.95
N HIS A 96 2.44 -8.81 -33.49
CA HIS A 96 3.48 -9.83 -33.66
C HIS A 96 3.69 -10.66 -32.38
N GLY A 97 2.94 -10.38 -31.31
CA GLY A 97 3.02 -11.08 -30.03
C GLY A 97 4.11 -10.55 -29.08
N ASN A 98 4.77 -9.44 -29.41
CA ASN A 98 5.79 -8.84 -28.55
C ASN A 98 5.16 -7.94 -27.48
N PRO A 99 5.67 -7.93 -26.23
CA PRO A 99 5.21 -6.99 -25.20
C PRO A 99 5.34 -5.54 -25.65
N THR A 100 4.25 -4.76 -25.56
CA THR A 100 4.25 -3.35 -25.96
C THR A 100 5.00 -2.47 -24.95
N GLY A 101 4.98 -2.88 -23.68
CA GLY A 101 5.44 -2.10 -22.52
C GLY A 101 4.31 -1.77 -21.56
N VAL A 102 3.05 -2.04 -21.92
CA VAL A 102 1.94 -2.02 -20.97
C VAL A 102 1.87 -3.35 -20.23
N VAL A 103 1.81 -3.28 -18.90
CA VAL A 103 1.59 -4.43 -18.02
C VAL A 103 0.41 -4.17 -17.09
N HIS A 104 -0.49 -5.14 -16.99
CA HIS A 104 -1.62 -5.15 -16.07
C HIS A 104 -1.40 -6.17 -14.96
N GLY A 105 -1.99 -5.92 -13.80
CA GLY A 105 -1.99 -6.85 -12.68
C GLY A 105 -2.73 -6.27 -11.48
N TYR A 106 -2.37 -6.77 -10.30
CA TYR A 106 -2.88 -6.32 -9.01
C TYR A 106 -1.75 -5.87 -8.08
N THR A 107 -2.09 -5.46 -6.85
CA THR A 107 -1.20 -4.90 -5.82
C THR A 107 0.17 -5.58 -5.72
N TRP A 108 0.19 -6.92 -5.71
CA TRP A 108 1.42 -7.70 -5.56
C TRP A 108 2.43 -7.52 -6.70
N LEU A 109 1.96 -7.33 -7.94
CA LEU A 109 2.84 -7.09 -9.08
C LEU A 109 3.58 -5.77 -8.90
N PHE A 110 2.86 -4.70 -8.58
CA PHE A 110 3.45 -3.37 -8.45
C PHE A 110 4.38 -3.27 -7.25
N LEU A 111 4.07 -3.96 -6.15
CA LEU A 111 5.02 -4.13 -5.03
C LEU A 111 6.29 -4.87 -5.47
N ALA A 112 6.18 -5.92 -6.29
CA ALA A 112 7.34 -6.62 -6.83
C ALA A 112 8.17 -5.73 -7.77
N LEU A 113 7.52 -4.96 -8.66
CA LEU A 113 8.19 -4.03 -9.57
C LEU A 113 8.94 -2.93 -8.82
N GLU A 114 8.33 -2.31 -7.81
CA GLU A 114 9.00 -1.30 -6.99
C GLU A 114 10.20 -1.88 -6.24
N ARG A 115 10.21 -3.19 -5.92
CA ARG A 115 11.38 -3.84 -5.30
C ARG A 115 12.56 -4.01 -6.25
N MET A 116 12.33 -4.02 -7.56
CA MET A 116 13.34 -4.27 -8.59
C MET A 116 13.99 -3.00 -9.14
N VAL A 117 13.44 -1.82 -8.84
CA VAL A 117 14.03 -0.54 -9.26
C VAL A 117 14.97 0.00 -8.17
N PRO A 118 15.92 0.89 -8.53
CA PRO A 118 16.83 1.51 -7.57
C PRO A 118 16.08 2.12 -6.38
N GLN A 119 16.58 1.84 -5.18
CA GLN A 119 15.97 2.27 -3.94
C GLN A 119 16.71 3.47 -3.38
N PRO A 120 16.00 4.43 -2.75
CA PRO A 120 16.64 5.54 -2.07
C PRO A 120 17.51 5.02 -0.93
N THR A 121 18.66 5.66 -0.75
CA THR A 121 19.50 5.52 0.46
C THR A 121 18.71 5.91 1.72
N PHE A 122 19.23 5.57 2.89
CA PHE A 122 18.58 5.92 4.15
C PHE A 122 18.37 7.44 4.30
N ASP A 123 19.38 8.25 3.96
CA ASP A 123 19.28 9.71 4.03
C ASP A 123 18.27 10.28 3.04
N GLU A 124 18.16 9.69 1.84
CA GLU A 124 17.12 10.05 0.87
C GLU A 124 15.72 9.66 1.36
N GLN A 125 15.56 8.54 2.08
CA GLN A 125 14.30 8.17 2.72
C GLN A 125 13.89 9.18 3.81
N VAL A 126 14.84 9.58 4.66
CA VAL A 126 14.63 10.62 5.69
C VAL A 126 14.25 11.95 5.04
N SER A 127 14.98 12.36 3.99
CA SER A 127 14.67 13.59 3.25
C SER A 127 13.29 13.53 2.57
N SER A 128 12.92 12.37 2.02
CA SER A 128 11.61 12.14 1.40
C SER A 128 10.48 12.25 2.42
N LEU A 129 10.62 11.64 3.59
CA LEU A 129 9.65 11.74 4.69
C LEU A 129 9.44 13.19 5.11
N ILE A 130 10.51 13.97 5.28
CA ILE A 130 10.45 15.40 5.60
C ILE A 130 9.68 16.17 4.51
N TYR A 131 9.97 15.89 3.24
CA TYR A 131 9.28 16.53 2.12
C TYR A 131 7.78 16.22 2.12
N SER A 132 7.39 14.96 2.32
CA SER A 132 5.99 14.53 2.41
C SER A 132 5.26 15.23 3.56
N ILE A 133 5.88 15.27 4.74
CA ILE A 133 5.36 15.97 5.91
C ILE A 133 5.18 17.47 5.65
N HIS A 134 6.14 18.14 5.01
CA HIS A 134 5.98 19.55 4.64
C HIS A 134 4.84 19.77 3.64
N GLY A 135 4.65 18.84 2.70
CA GLY A 135 3.50 18.82 1.79
C GLY A 135 2.18 18.80 2.55
N LEU A 136 2.03 17.84 3.48
CA LEU A 136 0.84 17.71 4.33
C LEU A 136 0.59 18.96 5.18
N ASN A 137 1.62 19.51 5.81
CA ASN A 137 1.53 20.72 6.62
C ASN A 137 1.02 21.94 5.83
N ARG A 138 1.35 22.04 4.53
CA ARG A 138 0.84 23.15 3.68
C ARG A 138 -0.68 23.11 3.51
N PHE A 139 -1.31 21.96 3.72
CA PHE A 139 -2.76 21.79 3.73
C PHE A 139 -3.36 21.84 5.14
N GLY A 140 -2.55 22.12 6.16
CA GLY A 140 -3.00 22.15 7.56
C GLY A 140 -3.20 20.76 8.18
N VAL A 141 -2.70 19.70 7.54
CA VAL A 141 -2.75 18.34 8.10
C VAL A 141 -1.71 18.22 9.21
N THR A 142 -2.16 18.00 10.45
CA THR A 142 -1.30 17.90 11.64
C THR A 142 -1.19 16.48 12.21
N SER A 143 -1.96 15.53 11.68
CA SER A 143 -1.99 14.14 12.12
C SER A 143 -2.23 13.21 10.92
N ILE A 144 -1.50 12.11 10.86
CA ILE A 144 -1.65 11.03 9.85
C ILE A 144 -1.48 9.68 10.52
N VAL A 145 -2.05 8.62 9.96
CA VAL A 145 -1.70 7.25 10.32
C VAL A 145 -0.74 6.72 9.26
N ASP A 146 0.43 6.25 9.67
CA ASP A 146 1.29 5.45 8.81
C ASP A 146 0.73 4.03 8.76
N ASN A 147 0.14 3.64 7.63
CA ASN A 147 -0.43 2.30 7.42
C ASN A 147 0.63 1.23 7.13
N GLY A 148 1.89 1.50 7.49
CA GLY A 148 3.00 0.61 7.27
C GLY A 148 3.62 0.80 5.88
N GLY A 149 4.74 0.13 5.66
CA GLY A 149 5.45 0.24 4.39
C GLY A 149 6.18 -1.03 4.02
N ARG A 150 7.02 -0.94 2.99
CA ARG A 150 7.79 -2.07 2.46
C ARG A 150 8.60 -2.82 3.53
N TRP A 151 9.07 -2.13 4.55
CA TRP A 151 9.92 -2.72 5.58
C TRP A 151 9.09 -3.02 6.82
N PRO A 152 9.26 -4.20 7.44
CA PRO A 152 8.58 -4.52 8.68
C PRO A 152 9.13 -3.74 9.87
N TYR A 153 8.33 -3.60 10.93
CA TYR A 153 8.82 -3.15 12.23
C TYR A 153 9.91 -4.12 12.77
N PRO A 154 10.98 -3.61 13.41
CA PRO A 154 11.25 -2.20 13.74
C PRO A 154 11.93 -1.38 12.63
N LYS A 155 12.39 -2.03 11.56
CA LYS A 155 13.18 -1.36 10.50
C LYS A 155 12.40 -0.25 9.80
N ALA A 156 11.08 -0.41 9.67
CA ALA A 156 10.18 0.59 9.11
C ALA A 156 10.35 1.96 9.76
N GLN A 157 10.45 1.97 11.10
CA GLN A 157 10.33 3.17 11.94
C GLN A 157 11.65 3.92 12.12
N ALA A 158 12.78 3.34 11.70
CA ALA A 158 14.10 3.96 11.84
C ALA A 158 14.22 5.37 11.23
N ARG A 159 13.44 5.70 10.20
CA ARG A 159 13.43 7.03 9.57
C ARG A 159 12.60 8.03 10.36
N VAL A 160 11.44 7.59 10.87
CA VAL A 160 10.58 8.41 11.72
C VAL A 160 11.30 8.73 13.03
N ASP A 161 12.03 7.75 13.57
CA ASP A 161 12.90 7.90 14.75
C ASP A 161 13.93 9.03 14.60
N VAL A 162 14.55 9.21 13.43
CA VAL A 162 15.48 10.34 13.19
C VAL A 162 14.75 11.66 13.39
N LEU A 163 13.58 11.83 12.76
CA LEU A 163 12.80 13.07 12.88
C LEU A 163 12.29 13.26 14.32
N ALA A 164 11.83 12.21 14.98
CA ALA A 164 11.29 12.29 16.33
C ALA A 164 12.38 12.67 17.36
N ARG A 165 13.57 12.05 17.27
CA ARG A 165 14.71 12.35 18.15
C ARG A 165 15.27 13.75 17.94
N ASP A 166 15.33 14.21 16.70
CA ASP A 166 15.81 15.55 16.33
C ASP A 166 14.76 16.66 16.54
N ASN A 167 13.56 16.33 17.05
CA ASN A 167 12.43 17.26 17.17
C ASN A 167 12.04 17.92 15.83
N ARG A 168 12.10 17.13 14.74
CA ARG A 168 11.75 17.49 13.35
C ARG A 168 10.47 16.82 12.87
N LEU A 169 9.89 15.88 13.65
CA LEU A 169 8.58 15.30 13.37
C LEU A 169 7.48 16.24 13.83
N ASN A 170 7.00 17.11 12.95
CA ASN A 170 6.01 18.14 13.28
C ASN A 170 4.55 17.74 12.94
N VAL A 171 4.28 16.44 12.81
CA VAL A 171 2.94 15.85 12.68
C VAL A 171 2.80 14.74 13.70
N ARG A 172 1.58 14.46 14.18
CA ARG A 172 1.30 13.21 14.90
C ARG A 172 1.23 12.09 13.89
N MET A 173 2.10 11.10 14.03
CA MET A 173 2.22 9.99 13.09
C MET A 173 2.10 8.66 13.83
N PRO A 174 0.95 8.32 14.44
CA PRO A 174 0.70 6.94 14.81
C PRO A 174 0.91 5.99 13.63
N PHE A 175 1.29 4.74 13.89
CA PHE A 175 1.54 3.76 12.85
C PHE A 175 0.90 2.41 13.18
N VAL A 176 0.44 1.71 12.15
CA VAL A 176 0.23 0.26 12.17
C VAL A 176 1.37 -0.41 11.40
N ASP A 177 1.63 -1.69 11.67
CA ASP A 177 2.70 -2.42 10.99
C ASP A 177 2.19 -3.43 9.95
N LEU A 178 2.90 -3.45 8.82
CA LEU A 178 2.73 -4.40 7.72
C LEU A 178 3.88 -5.40 7.73
N GLN A 179 3.68 -6.55 8.37
CA GLN A 179 4.65 -7.64 8.40
C GLN A 179 4.60 -8.51 7.14
N LEU A 180 4.86 -7.89 5.97
CA LEU A 180 4.91 -8.60 4.69
C LEU A 180 6.01 -9.68 4.63
N GLY A 181 6.93 -9.69 5.59
CA GLY A 181 8.08 -10.59 5.64
C GLY A 181 9.05 -10.38 4.47
N ASP A 182 9.93 -11.36 4.27
CA ASP A 182 10.94 -11.34 3.20
C ASP A 182 10.46 -12.00 1.89
N GLY A 183 9.14 -12.12 1.68
CA GLY A 183 8.54 -12.65 0.44
C GLY A 183 8.38 -14.17 0.36
N GLY A 184 8.47 -14.89 1.50
CA GLY A 184 8.10 -16.31 1.61
C GLY A 184 6.64 -16.51 2.06
N PRO A 185 6.12 -17.76 2.04
CA PRO A 185 4.82 -18.08 2.62
C PRO A 185 4.94 -18.04 4.14
N VAL A 186 4.69 -16.87 4.72
CA VAL A 186 4.76 -16.62 6.16
C VAL A 186 3.44 -16.02 6.61
N ASN A 187 2.98 -16.45 7.77
CA ASN A 187 1.79 -15.89 8.39
C ASN A 187 2.13 -14.48 8.92
N MET A 188 1.55 -13.45 8.31
CA MET A 188 1.90 -12.06 8.62
C MET A 188 1.50 -11.68 10.06
N VAL A 189 0.42 -12.27 10.60
CA VAL A 189 0.03 -12.06 12.00
C VAL A 189 1.02 -12.69 12.97
N ASP A 190 1.53 -13.89 12.67
CA ASP A 190 2.56 -14.50 13.51
C ASP A 190 3.86 -13.69 13.50
N LEU A 191 4.24 -13.14 12.33
CA LEU A 191 5.38 -12.23 12.22
C LEU A 191 5.17 -10.95 13.04
N GLU A 192 3.97 -10.38 13.02
CA GLU A 192 3.61 -9.22 13.85
C GLU A 192 3.79 -9.50 15.33
N ILE A 193 3.19 -10.60 15.79
CA ILE A 193 3.30 -11.01 17.18
C ILE A 193 4.77 -11.26 17.55
N GLU A 194 5.54 -11.92 16.70
CA GLU A 194 6.97 -12.13 16.93
C GLU A 194 7.75 -10.81 17.00
N ALA A 195 7.49 -9.87 16.10
CA ALA A 195 8.18 -8.60 16.05
C ALA A 195 7.97 -7.78 17.33
N ILE A 196 6.73 -7.68 17.80
CA ILE A 196 6.37 -6.84 18.97
C ILE A 196 6.51 -7.56 20.31
N THR A 197 6.73 -8.88 20.34
CA THR A 197 6.94 -9.61 21.61
C THR A 197 8.37 -10.10 21.81
N LYS A 198 9.13 -10.31 20.73
CA LYS A 198 10.50 -10.87 20.80
C LYS A 198 11.54 -9.93 20.20
N THR A 199 11.34 -9.44 18.97
CA THR A 199 12.37 -8.71 18.23
C THR A 199 12.60 -7.30 18.78
N ALA A 200 11.53 -6.52 18.92
CA ALA A 200 11.58 -5.17 19.47
C ALA A 200 10.30 -4.91 20.29
N PRO A 201 10.27 -5.36 21.56
CA PRO A 201 9.05 -5.38 22.35
C PRO A 201 8.30 -4.05 22.38
N MET A 202 6.99 -4.10 22.07
CA MET A 202 6.14 -2.91 21.95
C MET A 202 4.70 -3.24 22.33
N SER A 203 4.00 -2.29 22.95
CA SER A 203 2.58 -2.42 23.31
C SER A 203 1.72 -1.40 22.56
N PRO A 204 0.46 -1.73 22.21
CA PRO A 204 -0.47 -0.75 21.65
C PRO A 204 -0.58 0.51 22.51
N GLY A 205 -0.48 1.69 21.88
CA GLY A 205 -0.48 2.99 22.54
C GLY A 205 0.88 3.43 23.08
N GLN A 206 1.93 2.61 22.97
CA GLN A 206 3.29 3.04 23.31
C GLN A 206 3.75 4.12 22.32
N ASN A 207 4.08 5.28 22.86
CA ASN A 207 4.57 6.43 22.10
C ASN A 207 6.10 6.38 22.00
N LEU A 208 6.62 6.29 20.78
CA LEU A 208 8.05 6.29 20.48
C LEU A 208 8.63 7.70 20.38
N HIS A 209 7.78 8.74 20.31
CA HIS A 209 8.25 10.11 20.27
C HIS A 209 8.72 10.58 21.66
N PRO A 210 9.95 11.11 21.81
CA PRO A 210 10.53 11.41 23.12
C PRO A 210 9.85 12.55 23.89
N THR A 211 9.34 13.58 23.19
CA THR A 211 8.82 14.81 23.83
C THR A 211 7.37 15.14 23.48
N LEU A 212 6.86 14.70 22.34
CA LEU A 212 5.51 15.00 21.87
C LEU A 212 4.54 13.91 22.33
N ALA A 213 3.58 14.26 23.18
CA ALA A 213 2.50 13.35 23.58
C ALA A 213 1.71 12.89 22.34
N HIS A 214 1.43 11.59 22.26
CA HIS A 214 0.77 10.96 21.10
C HIS A 214 1.44 11.31 19.77
N GLY A 215 2.78 11.38 19.75
CA GLY A 215 3.56 11.84 18.60
C GLY A 215 3.80 10.75 17.56
N HIS A 216 4.16 9.55 18.01
CA HIS A 216 4.45 8.40 17.14
C HIS A 216 4.11 7.11 17.88
N GLU A 217 2.81 6.79 17.91
CA GLU A 217 2.29 5.65 18.67
C GLU A 217 2.12 4.41 17.81
N TYR A 218 2.47 3.26 18.36
CA TYR A 218 2.06 2.00 17.76
C TYR A 218 0.57 1.76 17.97
N ARG A 219 -0.13 1.48 16.87
CA ARG A 219 -1.58 1.31 16.78
C ARG A 219 -1.99 -0.09 16.35
N GLY A 220 -1.08 -1.05 16.30
CA GLY A 220 -1.40 -2.45 16.02
C GLY A 220 -1.03 -2.91 14.61
N ALA A 221 -1.71 -3.96 14.15
CA ALA A 221 -1.38 -4.69 12.93
C ALA A 221 -2.20 -4.23 11.72
N GLY A 222 -1.66 -4.38 10.51
CA GLY A 222 -2.39 -4.19 9.25
C GLY A 222 -1.86 -3.01 8.43
N GLU A 223 -2.54 -2.58 7.37
CA GLU A 223 -3.85 -3.02 6.87
C GLU A 223 -3.90 -4.39 6.18
N VAL A 224 -2.75 -4.96 5.81
CA VAL A 224 -2.67 -6.31 5.24
C VAL A 224 -2.25 -7.32 6.30
N LEU A 225 -3.20 -8.19 6.67
CA LEU A 225 -3.00 -9.24 7.67
C LEU A 225 -2.74 -10.62 7.05
N SER A 226 -3.10 -10.79 5.77
CA SER A 226 -2.76 -11.97 4.98
C SER A 226 -2.87 -11.66 3.49
N GLY A 227 -1.86 -12.06 2.71
CA GLY A 227 -1.89 -11.90 1.27
C GLY A 227 -2.91 -12.79 0.55
N GLU A 228 -3.40 -13.85 1.20
CA GLU A 228 -4.35 -14.80 0.59
C GLU A 228 -5.80 -14.32 0.55
N VAL A 229 -6.11 -13.29 1.35
CA VAL A 229 -7.45 -12.68 1.49
C VAL A 229 -7.47 -11.21 1.05
N HIS A 230 -6.38 -10.73 0.46
CA HIS A 230 -6.32 -9.40 -0.13
C HIS A 230 -7.16 -9.37 -1.40
N ASP A 231 -8.15 -8.48 -1.47
CA ASP A 231 -9.14 -8.48 -2.56
C ASP A 231 -8.86 -7.47 -3.66
N HIS A 232 -7.84 -6.63 -3.51
CA HIS A 232 -7.34 -5.74 -4.56
C HIS A 232 -8.39 -4.72 -5.01
N GLU A 233 -8.15 -3.47 -4.62
CA GLU A 233 -8.89 -2.24 -4.91
C GLU A 233 -8.81 -1.82 -6.40
N ASN A 234 -8.83 -2.78 -7.33
CA ASN A 234 -8.77 -2.59 -8.77
C ASN A 234 -10.17 -2.59 -9.41
N PHE A 235 -10.77 -1.39 -9.48
CA PHE A 235 -12.11 -1.18 -10.05
C PHE A 235 -12.17 -1.17 -11.60
N ASP A 236 -11.05 -1.37 -12.29
CA ASP A 236 -11.04 -1.57 -13.75
C ASP A 236 -11.31 -3.04 -14.15
N ARG A 237 -11.38 -3.94 -13.15
CA ARG A 237 -11.60 -5.38 -13.32
C ARG A 237 -12.80 -5.84 -12.47
N PRO A 238 -13.38 -7.01 -12.77
CA PRO A 238 -14.35 -7.62 -11.86
C PRO A 238 -13.74 -7.82 -10.46
N ALA A 239 -14.57 -7.63 -9.43
CA ALA A 239 -14.16 -7.79 -8.04
C ALA A 239 -13.53 -9.18 -7.80
N VAL A 240 -12.44 -9.22 -7.04
CA VAL A 240 -11.82 -10.47 -6.60
C VAL A 240 -12.61 -10.98 -5.39
N ILE A 241 -13.42 -12.00 -5.62
CA ILE A 241 -14.24 -12.61 -4.56
C ILE A 241 -13.45 -13.70 -3.87
N ILE A 242 -13.20 -13.52 -2.58
CA ILE A 242 -12.50 -14.48 -1.73
C ILE A 242 -13.48 -15.59 -1.32
N GLU A 243 -13.05 -16.85 -1.41
CA GLU A 243 -13.87 -17.96 -0.93
C GLU A 243 -14.25 -17.76 0.55
N PRO A 244 -15.55 -17.82 0.92
CA PRO A 244 -16.00 -17.56 2.29
C PRO A 244 -15.29 -18.41 3.34
N GLU A 245 -14.99 -19.67 3.02
CA GLU A 245 -14.28 -20.59 3.91
C GLU A 245 -12.81 -20.20 4.11
N LYS A 246 -12.16 -19.59 3.10
CA LYS A 246 -10.81 -19.04 3.25
C LYS A 246 -10.83 -17.83 4.18
N MET A 247 -11.78 -16.91 3.98
CA MET A 247 -11.95 -15.74 4.85
C MET A 247 -12.25 -16.16 6.30
N ARG A 248 -13.14 -17.14 6.49
CA ARG A 248 -13.48 -17.68 7.81
C ARG A 248 -12.25 -18.26 8.52
N ARG A 249 -11.46 -19.09 7.84
CA ARG A 249 -10.23 -19.67 8.41
C ARG A 249 -9.22 -18.59 8.78
N PHE A 250 -9.03 -17.59 7.93
CA PHE A 250 -8.17 -16.44 8.23
C PHE A 250 -8.61 -15.72 9.51
N VAL A 251 -9.90 -15.44 9.69
CA VAL A 251 -10.39 -14.76 10.91
C VAL A 251 -10.23 -15.65 12.15
N GLU A 252 -10.65 -16.91 12.08
CA GLU A 252 -10.61 -17.82 13.22
C GLU A 252 -9.19 -18.26 13.62
N GLN A 253 -8.23 -18.24 12.69
CA GLN A 253 -6.86 -18.68 12.95
C GLN A 253 -5.91 -17.50 13.19
N ASP A 254 -6.06 -16.40 12.46
CA ASP A 254 -5.08 -15.30 12.48
C ASP A 254 -5.60 -14.09 13.22
N VAL A 255 -6.76 -13.56 12.83
CA VAL A 255 -7.36 -12.40 13.54
C VAL A 255 -7.63 -12.75 15.01
N LEU A 256 -8.06 -13.98 15.30
CA LEU A 256 -8.24 -14.45 16.69
C LEU A 256 -6.97 -14.27 17.54
N LYS A 257 -5.76 -14.52 16.99
CA LYS A 257 -4.51 -14.34 17.74
C LYS A 257 -4.30 -12.89 18.19
N LEU A 258 -4.71 -11.94 17.37
CA LEU A 258 -4.66 -10.50 17.68
C LEU A 258 -5.72 -10.14 18.74
N VAL A 259 -6.94 -10.68 18.59
CA VAL A 259 -8.04 -10.48 19.56
C VAL A 259 -7.67 -11.01 20.94
N GLU A 260 -7.16 -12.24 21.04
CA GLU A 260 -6.70 -12.85 22.31
C GLU A 260 -5.65 -11.98 23.03
N ARG A 261 -4.79 -11.30 22.26
CA ARG A 261 -3.70 -10.46 22.76
C ARG A 261 -4.08 -8.99 22.90
N HIS A 262 -5.33 -8.62 22.59
CA HIS A 262 -5.80 -7.24 22.54
C HIS A 262 -4.92 -6.32 21.69
N ILE A 263 -4.40 -6.85 20.57
CA ILE A 263 -3.64 -6.07 19.58
C ILE A 263 -4.65 -5.48 18.61
N PRO A 264 -4.77 -4.14 18.51
CA PRO A 264 -5.65 -3.53 17.53
C PRO A 264 -5.26 -3.93 16.11
N PHE A 265 -6.21 -3.94 15.18
CA PHE A 265 -5.90 -4.34 13.81
C PHE A 265 -6.71 -3.60 12.76
N ARG A 266 -6.14 -3.50 11.57
CA ARG A 266 -6.76 -2.93 10.37
C ARG A 266 -6.85 -4.02 9.31
N MET A 267 -8.01 -4.15 8.69
CA MET A 267 -8.28 -5.15 7.66
C MET A 267 -8.58 -4.46 6.34
N HIS A 268 -7.67 -4.57 5.38
CA HIS A 268 -7.93 -4.27 3.97
C HIS A 268 -9.06 -5.16 3.47
N VAL A 269 -10.17 -4.57 3.04
CA VAL A 269 -11.24 -5.28 2.33
C VAL A 269 -12.15 -4.26 1.62
N SER A 270 -12.11 -4.27 0.29
CA SER A 270 -12.86 -3.32 -0.52
C SER A 270 -14.30 -3.73 -0.79
N TYR A 271 -14.53 -5.03 -1.04
CA TYR A 271 -15.81 -5.49 -1.58
C TYR A 271 -16.76 -6.05 -0.52
N ASN A 272 -18.03 -5.65 -0.54
CA ASN A 272 -19.08 -6.12 0.37
C ASN A 272 -19.24 -7.65 0.41
N GLU A 273 -19.01 -8.29 -0.73
CA GLU A 273 -18.97 -9.74 -0.91
C GLU A 273 -17.91 -10.41 -0.03
N ASN A 274 -16.79 -9.72 0.24
CA ASN A 274 -15.71 -10.18 1.10
C ASN A 274 -15.87 -9.68 2.55
N ILE A 275 -16.46 -8.50 2.75
CA ILE A 275 -16.79 -7.96 4.08
C ILE A 275 -17.78 -8.87 4.80
N SER A 276 -18.78 -9.39 4.09
CA SER A 276 -19.82 -10.24 4.70
C SER A 276 -19.27 -11.48 5.40
N PRO A 277 -18.49 -12.37 4.73
CA PRO A 277 -17.90 -13.54 5.38
C PRO A 277 -16.83 -13.18 6.43
N PHE A 278 -16.12 -12.05 6.27
CA PHE A 278 -15.22 -11.54 7.32
C PHE A 278 -16.00 -11.23 8.61
N LEU A 279 -17.08 -10.47 8.51
CA LEU A 279 -17.93 -10.11 9.65
C LEU A 279 -18.64 -11.34 10.23
N ASP A 280 -19.09 -12.29 9.41
CA ASP A 280 -19.70 -13.55 9.88
C ASP A 280 -18.75 -14.32 10.81
N ALA A 281 -17.46 -14.37 10.45
CA ALA A 281 -16.46 -15.04 11.27
C ALA A 281 -16.06 -14.21 12.49
N LEU A 282 -15.95 -12.88 12.35
CA LEU A 282 -15.59 -11.99 13.46
C LEU A 282 -16.68 -11.96 14.54
N GLU A 283 -17.97 -12.04 14.16
CA GLU A 283 -19.09 -12.16 15.09
C GLU A 283 -18.97 -13.44 15.93
N LYS A 284 -18.62 -14.58 15.32
CA LYS A 284 -18.38 -15.85 16.04
C LYS A 284 -17.17 -15.78 16.97
N VAL A 285 -16.10 -15.14 16.53
CA VAL A 285 -14.96 -14.86 17.41
C VAL A 285 -15.43 -14.02 18.62
N ASN A 286 -16.21 -12.97 18.40
CA ASN A 286 -16.71 -12.10 19.46
C ASN A 286 -17.69 -12.79 20.44
N GLU A 287 -18.37 -13.86 20.03
CA GLU A 287 -19.20 -14.67 20.94
C GLU A 287 -18.37 -15.45 21.97
N THR A 288 -17.14 -15.85 21.62
CA THR A 288 -16.28 -16.70 22.46
C THR A 288 -15.12 -15.93 23.10
N THR A 289 -14.58 -14.96 22.37
CA THR A 289 -13.50 -14.05 22.78
C THR A 289 -13.97 -12.62 22.48
N PRO A 290 -14.66 -11.96 23.44
CA PRO A 290 -15.23 -10.64 23.21
C PRO A 290 -14.19 -9.61 22.79
N LEU A 291 -14.55 -8.76 21.82
CA LEU A 291 -13.71 -7.65 21.39
C LEU A 291 -13.59 -6.58 22.49
N ASP A 292 -14.60 -6.43 23.36
CA ASP A 292 -14.59 -5.59 24.58
C ASP A 292 -13.81 -4.26 24.49
N GLY A 293 -14.06 -3.49 23.43
CA GLY A 293 -13.43 -2.18 23.20
C GLY A 293 -12.10 -2.19 22.43
N LEU A 294 -11.61 -3.38 22.02
CA LEU A 294 -10.52 -3.57 21.08
C LEU A 294 -10.76 -2.72 19.83
N LYS A 295 -9.75 -1.91 19.48
CA LYS A 295 -9.83 -1.05 18.30
C LYS A 295 -9.54 -1.86 17.05
N TRP A 296 -10.45 -1.79 16.08
CA TRP A 296 -10.23 -2.38 14.77
C TRP A 296 -10.97 -1.58 13.70
N SER A 297 -10.53 -1.68 12.45
CA SER A 297 -11.23 -1.08 11.31
C SER A 297 -11.15 -1.92 10.05
N LEU A 298 -12.17 -1.77 9.21
CA LEU A 298 -12.06 -2.08 7.79
C LEU A 298 -11.39 -0.89 7.09
N GLU A 299 -10.41 -1.17 6.24
CA GLU A 299 -9.81 -0.18 5.35
C GLU A 299 -10.42 -0.31 3.95
N HIS A 300 -10.56 0.83 3.28
CA HIS A 300 -11.23 1.02 1.99
C HIS A 300 -12.75 0.85 2.04
N ALA A 301 -13.25 -0.38 2.12
CA ALA A 301 -14.67 -0.72 2.23
C ALA A 301 -15.59 -0.03 1.19
N GLU A 302 -15.12 0.19 -0.03
CA GLU A 302 -15.76 1.04 -1.04
C GLU A 302 -17.17 0.58 -1.41
N THR A 303 -17.43 -0.73 -1.44
CA THR A 303 -18.76 -1.25 -1.81
C THR A 303 -19.60 -1.67 -0.61
N ILE A 304 -19.18 -1.38 0.63
CA ILE A 304 -19.86 -1.83 1.85
C ILE A 304 -21.36 -1.48 1.88
N SER A 305 -22.18 -2.48 2.20
CA SER A 305 -23.63 -2.31 2.31
C SER A 305 -24.05 -1.65 3.63
N PRO A 306 -25.21 -0.96 3.68
CA PRO A 306 -25.80 -0.46 4.93
C PRO A 306 -25.93 -1.52 6.03
N GLN A 307 -26.21 -2.78 5.64
CA GLN A 307 -26.30 -3.92 6.53
C GLN A 307 -24.95 -4.21 7.20
N ASN A 308 -23.86 -4.25 6.43
CA ASN A 308 -22.52 -4.48 6.98
C ASN A 308 -22.00 -3.26 7.78
N ILE A 309 -22.36 -2.02 7.40
CA ILE A 309 -22.09 -0.84 8.24
C ILE A 309 -22.72 -1.00 9.63
N ALA A 310 -23.96 -1.47 9.71
CA ALA A 310 -24.64 -1.70 10.98
C ALA A 310 -23.96 -2.80 11.82
N ARG A 311 -23.43 -3.85 11.19
CA ARG A 311 -22.67 -4.92 11.85
C ARG A 311 -21.32 -4.43 12.38
N VAL A 312 -20.56 -3.67 11.58
CA VAL A 312 -19.31 -3.03 12.02
C VAL A 312 -19.57 -2.17 13.27
N LYS A 313 -20.62 -1.34 13.24
CA LYS A 313 -21.02 -0.52 14.39
C LYS A 313 -21.38 -1.36 15.61
N LYS A 314 -22.14 -2.45 15.45
CA LYS A 314 -22.53 -3.35 16.54
C LYS A 314 -21.32 -4.00 17.23
N LEU A 315 -20.28 -4.31 16.46
CA LEU A 315 -19.01 -4.86 16.94
C LEU A 315 -18.00 -3.81 17.40
N GLY A 316 -18.36 -2.51 17.38
CA GLY A 316 -17.47 -1.42 17.82
C GLY A 316 -16.30 -1.12 16.86
N GLY A 317 -16.38 -1.57 15.61
CA GLY A 317 -15.36 -1.33 14.59
C GLY A 317 -15.45 0.04 13.94
N GLY A 318 -14.36 0.46 13.32
CA GLY A 318 -14.28 1.63 12.43
C GLY A 318 -14.29 1.25 10.95
N ILE A 319 -14.46 2.28 10.11
CA ILE A 319 -14.27 2.19 8.66
C ILE A 319 -13.38 3.36 8.27
N ALA A 320 -12.27 3.07 7.60
CA ALA A 320 -11.43 4.07 6.96
C ALA A 320 -11.73 4.04 5.45
N LEU A 321 -12.21 5.16 4.92
CA LEU A 321 -12.57 5.31 3.51
C LEU A 321 -11.48 6.07 2.77
N ASP A 322 -11.23 5.70 1.53
CA ASP A 322 -10.43 6.51 0.61
C ASP A 322 -11.24 7.74 0.18
N ALA A 323 -10.55 8.89 0.09
CA ALA A 323 -11.14 10.19 -0.22
C ALA A 323 -10.76 10.66 -1.63
#